data_AF-M3YZS7-F1
#
_entry.id   AF-M3YZS7-F1
#
_cell.length_a   1.000
_cell.length_b   1.000
_cell.length_c   1.000
_cell.angle_alpha   90.00
_cell.angle_beta   90.00
_cell.angle_gamma   90.00
#
_symmetry.space_group_name_H-M   'P 1'
#
loop_
_entity.id
_entity.type
_entity.pdbx_description
1 polymer ?
#
loop_
_entity_poly.entity_id
_entity_poly.type
_entity_poly.pdbx_seq_one_letter_code
_entity_poly.pdbx_strand_id
1 'polypeptide(L)'
;MTARGTPSRFLASVLHNGLGRYVQQLQRLSFSLSRDAASSRGAREFVEQEVADFARRNPGVVIYVNSRPCCVPRVVAEYLNGAVREESIHCKSVEEIATLVQKLADQSGLDVIRIRKPFHTDSPSIQGQWHPFTNKPTTLGGLRPREVQDAAIAQDAAELLRERAGPCWHSIVALPQEHVAVAVHPAQPAGQSHQPVGHWPETVCNCTAEPPARPARPTDNGLLHSCSHCTLTDLCPSPHTVPSSSSPHCPCTDHWVVSVKAA
;
A
#
# COMPACT_ATOMS: atom_id res chain seq x y z
N MET A 1 -3.35 -24.50 7.94
CA MET A 1 -2.04 -23.81 7.91
C MET A 1 -1.84 -23.07 9.23
N THR A 2 -0.63 -22.94 9.76
CA THR A 2 -0.38 -22.27 11.07
C THR A 2 0.25 -20.90 10.89
N ALA A 3 0.02 -20.00 11.86
CA ALA A 3 0.47 -18.60 11.84
C ALA A 3 2.00 -18.38 11.83
N ARG A 4 2.79 -19.42 12.13
CA ARG A 4 4.26 -19.41 12.10
C ARG A 4 4.85 -19.90 10.77
N GLY A 5 4.12 -20.75 10.03
CA GLY A 5 4.55 -21.28 8.74
C GLY A 5 4.02 -20.49 7.53
N THR A 6 3.38 -19.34 7.75
CA THR A 6 2.84 -18.48 6.69
C THR A 6 3.28 -17.03 6.88
N PRO A 7 3.48 -16.28 5.78
CA PRO A 7 3.78 -14.85 5.85
C PRO A 7 2.62 -14.07 6.49
N SER A 8 2.92 -12.86 6.96
CA SER A 8 1.95 -11.98 7.60
C SER A 8 2.31 -10.53 7.38
N ARG A 9 1.29 -9.67 7.27
CA ARG A 9 1.44 -8.22 7.07
C ARG A 9 0.67 -7.43 8.13
N PHE A 10 0.92 -6.14 8.20
CA PHE A 10 0.04 -5.22 8.92
C PHE A 10 -1.14 -4.80 8.03
N LEU A 11 -2.17 -4.23 8.66
CA LEU A 11 -3.27 -3.59 7.95
C LEU A 11 -2.74 -2.27 7.37
N ALA A 12 -3.06 -2.00 6.11
CA ALA A 12 -2.68 -0.78 5.38
C ALA A 12 -3.66 -0.59 4.20
N SER A 13 -3.73 0.63 3.66
CA SER A 13 -4.47 0.97 2.44
C SER A 13 -3.50 1.18 1.27
N VAL A 14 -3.97 1.01 0.04
CA VAL A 14 -3.20 1.37 -1.18
C VAL A 14 -3.37 2.87 -1.41
N LEU A 15 -2.26 3.62 -1.48
CA LEU A 15 -2.24 5.08 -1.72
C LEU A 15 -3.21 5.89 -0.83
N HIS A 16 -3.41 5.46 0.43
CA HIS A 16 -4.35 6.07 1.39
C HIS A 16 -5.79 6.22 0.84
N ASN A 17 -6.23 5.24 0.04
CA ASN A 17 -7.59 5.18 -0.50
C ASN A 17 -8.63 5.38 0.61
N GLY A 18 -9.58 6.30 0.40
CA GLY A 18 -10.59 6.69 1.38
C GLY A 18 -10.31 7.95 2.19
N LEU A 19 -9.08 8.50 2.22
CA LEU A 19 -8.82 9.78 2.91
C LEU A 19 -9.35 11.00 2.14
N GLY A 20 -9.14 11.04 0.82
CA GLY A 20 -9.62 12.14 -0.04
C GLY A 20 -10.80 11.73 -0.92
N ARG A 21 -10.62 10.65 -1.69
CA ARG A 21 -11.69 9.99 -2.46
C ARG A 21 -11.47 8.48 -2.47
N TYR A 22 -12.53 7.74 -2.76
CA TYR A 22 -12.43 6.32 -3.08
C TYR A 22 -11.99 6.14 -4.54
N VAL A 23 -11.10 5.19 -4.79
CA VAL A 23 -10.72 4.68 -6.11
C VAL A 23 -10.82 3.16 -6.08
N GLN A 24 -11.55 2.59 -7.04
CA GLN A 24 -11.65 1.14 -7.22
C GLN A 24 -10.28 0.56 -7.60
N GLN A 25 -9.85 -0.49 -6.91
CA GLN A 25 -8.49 -1.02 -7.05
C GLN A 25 -8.37 -2.11 -8.13
N LEU A 26 -9.48 -2.77 -8.47
CA LEU A 26 -9.56 -3.67 -9.62
C LEU A 26 -9.46 -2.85 -10.90
N GLN A 27 -8.50 -3.19 -11.77
CA GLN A 27 -8.27 -2.52 -13.06
C GLN A 27 -8.84 -3.34 -14.22
N ARG A 28 -8.67 -4.66 -14.19
CA ARG A 28 -9.02 -5.54 -15.30
C ARG A 28 -9.53 -6.89 -14.83
N LEU A 29 -10.52 -7.42 -15.55
CA LEU A 29 -10.92 -8.82 -15.50
C LEU A 29 -10.71 -9.48 -16.87
N SER A 30 -9.96 -10.57 -16.90
CA SER A 30 -9.76 -11.39 -18.09
C SER A 30 -10.37 -12.76 -17.86
N PHE A 31 -11.49 -13.04 -18.54
CA PHE A 31 -12.17 -14.33 -18.50
C PHE A 31 -11.61 -15.26 -19.59
N SER A 32 -11.30 -16.50 -19.23
CA SER A 32 -11.06 -17.58 -20.18
C SER A 32 -12.12 -18.65 -20.00
N LEU A 33 -12.93 -18.84 -21.05
CA LEU A 33 -14.05 -19.76 -21.07
C LEU A 33 -14.07 -20.56 -22.37
N SER A 34 -14.73 -21.71 -22.34
CA SER A 34 -14.87 -22.60 -23.50
C SER A 34 -16.30 -22.59 -24.01
N ARG A 35 -16.45 -22.52 -25.34
CA ARG A 35 -17.76 -22.57 -26.03
C ARG A 35 -18.50 -23.87 -25.73
N ASP A 36 -17.79 -25.00 -25.75
CA ASP A 36 -18.42 -26.33 -25.83
C ASP A 36 -18.35 -27.11 -24.50
N ALA A 37 -17.43 -26.76 -23.59
CA ALA A 37 -17.22 -27.53 -22.37
C ALA A 37 -18.36 -27.31 -21.34
N ALA A 38 -18.87 -28.41 -20.78
CA ALA A 38 -19.88 -28.39 -19.71
C ALA A 38 -19.36 -27.72 -18.43
N SER A 39 -18.07 -27.86 -18.13
CA SER A 39 -17.40 -27.18 -17.00
C SER A 39 -17.41 -25.66 -17.09
N SER A 40 -17.69 -25.12 -18.27
CA SER A 40 -17.76 -23.70 -18.60
C SER A 40 -19.19 -23.20 -18.83
N ARG A 41 -20.22 -23.97 -18.43
CA ARG A 41 -21.64 -23.59 -18.60
C ARG A 41 -21.99 -22.30 -17.85
N GLY A 42 -21.84 -22.26 -16.52
CA GLY A 42 -22.16 -21.07 -15.72
C GLY A 42 -21.32 -19.85 -16.09
N ALA A 43 -20.09 -20.05 -16.57
CA ALA A 43 -19.24 -18.97 -17.08
C ALA A 43 -19.74 -18.36 -18.41
N ARG A 44 -20.41 -19.15 -19.26
CA ARG A 44 -21.08 -18.65 -20.47
C ARG A 44 -22.37 -17.91 -20.11
N GLU A 45 -23.22 -18.53 -19.29
CA GLU A 45 -24.47 -17.94 -18.80
C GLU A 45 -24.22 -16.59 -18.10
N PHE A 46 -23.17 -16.48 -17.27
CA PHE A 46 -22.74 -15.22 -16.66
C PHE A 46 -22.30 -14.15 -17.69
N VAL A 47 -21.62 -14.54 -18.77
CA VAL A 47 -21.20 -13.61 -19.83
C VAL A 47 -22.38 -13.18 -20.72
N GLU A 48 -23.40 -14.01 -20.87
CA GLU A 48 -24.60 -13.68 -21.63
C GLU A 48 -25.56 -12.75 -20.85
N GLN A 49 -25.62 -12.89 -19.51
CA GLN A 49 -26.62 -12.22 -18.68
C GLN A 49 -26.04 -11.09 -17.81
N GLU A 50 -25.00 -11.35 -17.02
CA GLU A 50 -24.57 -10.50 -15.90
C GLU A 50 -23.37 -9.58 -16.21
N VAL A 51 -22.46 -9.99 -17.10
CA VAL A 51 -21.19 -9.27 -17.33
C VAL A 51 -21.40 -7.83 -17.84
N ALA A 52 -22.44 -7.60 -18.63
CA ALA A 52 -22.78 -6.29 -19.17
C ALA A 52 -23.25 -5.33 -18.07
N ASP A 53 -24.08 -5.81 -17.14
CA ASP A 53 -24.56 -5.02 -16.00
C ASP A 53 -23.46 -4.82 -14.96
N PHE A 54 -22.61 -5.80 -14.74
CA PHE A 54 -21.40 -5.62 -13.95
C PHE A 54 -20.47 -4.54 -14.55
N ALA A 55 -20.27 -4.52 -15.88
CA ALA A 55 -19.48 -3.49 -16.55
C ALA A 55 -20.10 -2.09 -16.41
N ARG A 56 -21.43 -1.96 -16.56
CA ARG A 56 -22.18 -0.70 -16.36
C ARG A 56 -22.05 -0.18 -14.92
N ARG A 57 -22.09 -1.07 -13.93
CA ARG A 57 -21.87 -0.73 -12.51
C ARG A 57 -20.43 -0.30 -12.20
N ASN A 58 -19.45 -0.78 -12.98
CA ASN A 58 -18.02 -0.60 -12.72
C ASN A 58 -17.27 -0.04 -13.95
N PRO A 59 -17.55 1.20 -14.40
CA PRO A 59 -16.98 1.76 -15.63
C PRO A 59 -15.45 1.96 -15.59
N GLY A 60 -14.84 1.89 -14.40
CA GLY A 60 -13.37 1.91 -14.23
C GLY A 60 -12.69 0.56 -14.52
N VAL A 61 -13.44 -0.55 -14.64
CA VAL A 61 -12.90 -1.90 -14.83
C VAL A 61 -13.00 -2.29 -16.30
N VAL A 62 -11.88 -2.69 -16.90
CA VAL A 62 -11.86 -3.21 -18.28
C VAL A 62 -12.09 -4.73 -18.26
N ILE A 63 -13.06 -5.21 -19.03
CA ILE A 63 -13.40 -6.64 -19.08
C ILE A 63 -13.06 -7.21 -20.45
N TYR A 64 -12.23 -8.26 -20.46
CA TYR A 64 -11.97 -9.08 -21.63
C TYR A 64 -12.61 -10.46 -21.49
N VAL A 65 -13.35 -10.86 -22.51
CA VAL A 65 -13.81 -12.24 -22.66
C VAL A 65 -13.00 -12.89 -23.77
N ASN A 66 -12.26 -13.96 -23.43
CA ASN A 66 -11.52 -14.79 -24.37
C ASN A 66 -12.19 -16.17 -24.42
N SER A 67 -13.01 -16.38 -25.47
CA SER A 67 -13.56 -17.68 -25.79
C SER A 67 -12.48 -18.53 -26.47
N ARG A 68 -11.98 -19.55 -25.77
CA ARG A 68 -10.96 -20.47 -26.28
C ARG A 68 -11.18 -21.90 -25.76
N PRO A 69 -10.75 -22.93 -26.49
CA PRO A 69 -10.80 -24.31 -25.98
C PRO A 69 -10.05 -24.44 -24.64
N CYS A 70 -10.78 -24.68 -23.55
CA CYS A 70 -10.20 -24.92 -22.23
C CYS A 70 -11.08 -25.85 -21.38
N CYS A 71 -10.46 -26.75 -20.61
CA CYS A 71 -11.17 -27.69 -19.73
C CYS A 71 -11.59 -27.05 -18.39
N VAL A 72 -10.82 -26.06 -17.92
CA VAL A 72 -10.99 -25.37 -16.64
C VAL A 72 -11.11 -23.88 -16.93
N PRO A 73 -12.32 -23.28 -16.89
CA PRO A 73 -12.50 -21.85 -17.08
C PRO A 73 -11.98 -21.08 -15.86
N ARG A 74 -11.50 -19.86 -16.09
CA ARG A 74 -10.80 -19.03 -15.10
C ARG A 74 -11.11 -17.55 -15.29
N VAL A 75 -10.95 -16.79 -14.21
CA VAL A 75 -10.93 -15.32 -14.21
C VAL A 75 -9.59 -14.86 -13.65
N VAL A 76 -8.96 -13.90 -14.33
CA VAL A 76 -7.74 -13.22 -13.87
C VAL A 76 -8.11 -11.77 -13.56
N ALA A 77 -7.88 -11.37 -12.32
CA ALA A 77 -8.08 -10.02 -11.80
C ALA A 77 -6.74 -9.32 -11.63
N GLU A 78 -6.55 -8.19 -12.31
CA GLU A 78 -5.37 -7.32 -12.20
C GLU A 78 -5.75 -6.07 -11.39
N TYR A 79 -4.91 -5.69 -10.43
CA TYR A 79 -5.13 -4.55 -9.54
C TYR A 79 -4.11 -3.43 -9.77
N LEU A 80 -4.46 -2.20 -9.40
CA LEU A 80 -3.62 -1.00 -9.57
C LEU A 80 -2.23 -1.08 -8.90
N ASN A 81 -2.07 -1.92 -7.87
CA ASN A 81 -0.80 -2.17 -7.20
C ASN A 81 0.10 -3.21 -7.94
N GLY A 82 -0.32 -3.68 -9.13
CA GLY A 82 0.37 -4.71 -9.91
C GLY A 82 0.12 -6.14 -9.42
N ALA A 83 -0.72 -6.35 -8.40
CA ALA A 83 -1.09 -7.69 -7.97
C ALA A 83 -2.00 -8.36 -9.01
N VAL A 84 -1.82 -9.67 -9.17
CA VAL A 84 -2.66 -10.50 -10.05
C VAL A 84 -3.27 -11.63 -9.23
N ARG A 85 -4.58 -11.83 -9.34
CA ARG A 85 -5.31 -12.94 -8.72
C ARG A 85 -5.99 -13.76 -9.80
N GLU A 86 -5.61 -15.03 -9.89
CA GLU A 86 -6.26 -16.00 -10.77
C GLU A 86 -7.15 -16.91 -9.92
N GLU A 87 -8.44 -16.97 -10.25
CA GLU A 87 -9.40 -17.88 -9.62
C GLU A 87 -10.08 -18.77 -10.67
N SER A 88 -10.27 -20.05 -10.34
CA SER A 88 -11.02 -20.98 -11.19
C SER A 88 -12.52 -20.78 -11.02
N ILE A 89 -13.25 -20.85 -12.13
CA ILE A 89 -14.73 -20.79 -12.18
C ILE A 89 -15.33 -22.09 -12.74
N HIS A 90 -14.58 -23.18 -12.61
CA HIS A 90 -14.93 -24.52 -13.07
C HIS A 90 -16.16 -25.05 -12.35
N CYS A 91 -17.20 -25.41 -13.12
CA CYS A 91 -18.45 -26.01 -12.63
C CYS A 91 -19.20 -25.17 -11.58
N LYS A 92 -18.99 -23.85 -11.53
CA LYS A 92 -19.74 -22.92 -10.67
C LYS A 92 -21.04 -22.45 -11.33
N SER A 93 -22.02 -22.07 -10.50
CA SER A 93 -23.25 -21.41 -10.97
C SER A 93 -23.02 -19.94 -11.35
N VAL A 94 -24.00 -19.31 -11.99
CA VAL A 94 -23.95 -17.88 -12.35
C VAL A 94 -23.85 -17.00 -11.10
N GLU A 95 -24.61 -17.33 -10.06
CA GLU A 95 -24.68 -16.60 -8.79
C GLU A 95 -23.36 -16.71 -8.00
N GLU A 96 -22.73 -17.89 -8.00
CA GLU A 96 -21.41 -18.10 -7.41
C GLU A 96 -20.33 -17.30 -8.16
N ILE A 97 -20.41 -17.22 -9.49
CA ILE A 97 -19.49 -16.44 -10.32
C ILE A 97 -19.73 -14.93 -10.11
N ALA A 98 -20.98 -14.47 -10.06
CA ALA A 98 -21.32 -13.07 -9.79
C ALA A 98 -20.83 -12.63 -8.39
N THR A 99 -21.08 -13.44 -7.36
CA THR A 99 -20.58 -13.22 -6.00
C THR A 99 -19.06 -13.19 -5.96
N LEU A 100 -18.40 -14.08 -6.70
CA LEU A 100 -16.94 -14.11 -6.83
C LEU A 100 -16.38 -12.87 -7.52
N VAL A 101 -16.99 -12.45 -8.63
CA VAL A 101 -16.55 -11.28 -9.41
C VAL A 101 -16.74 -9.99 -8.60
N GLN A 102 -17.85 -9.86 -7.86
CA GLN A 102 -18.06 -8.75 -6.94
C GLN A 102 -17.01 -8.75 -5.81
N LYS A 103 -16.75 -9.92 -5.19
CA LYS A 103 -15.67 -10.08 -4.19
C LYS A 103 -14.30 -9.65 -4.72
N LEU A 104 -13.99 -9.90 -5.99
CA LEU A 104 -12.75 -9.44 -6.63
C LEU A 104 -12.76 -7.92 -6.89
N ALA A 105 -13.91 -7.34 -7.23
CA ALA A 105 -14.08 -5.89 -7.43
C ALA A 105 -13.92 -5.08 -6.13
N ASP A 106 -14.38 -5.65 -5.00
CA ASP A 106 -14.32 -5.03 -3.68
C ASP A 106 -12.94 -5.18 -3.00
N GLN A 107 -12.07 -6.05 -3.53
CA GLN A 107 -10.71 -6.29 -3.01
C GLN A 107 -9.70 -5.23 -3.45
N SER A 108 -8.65 -5.05 -2.65
CA SER A 108 -7.61 -4.03 -2.86
C SER A 108 -6.34 -4.52 -3.56
N GLY A 109 -6.29 -5.78 -3.99
CA GLY A 109 -5.07 -6.40 -4.52
C GLY A 109 -3.97 -6.69 -3.47
N LEU A 110 -4.17 -6.33 -2.20
CA LEU A 110 -3.24 -6.69 -1.13
C LEU A 110 -3.27 -8.19 -0.83
N ASP A 111 -2.18 -8.71 -0.24
CA ASP A 111 -2.09 -10.14 0.05
C ASP A 111 -3.13 -10.63 1.06
N VAL A 112 -3.80 -11.73 0.68
CA VAL A 112 -4.76 -12.48 1.50
C VAL A 112 -3.98 -13.43 2.42
N ILE A 113 -3.22 -12.82 3.33
CA ILE A 113 -2.39 -13.48 4.35
C ILE A 113 -2.77 -12.95 5.73
N ARG A 114 -2.24 -13.57 6.79
CA ARG A 114 -2.57 -13.19 8.16
C ARG A 114 -2.24 -11.73 8.44
N ILE A 115 -3.28 -10.93 8.73
CA ILE A 115 -3.15 -9.56 9.22
C ILE A 115 -2.76 -9.62 10.71
N ARG A 116 -1.73 -8.87 11.11
CA ARG A 116 -1.17 -8.90 12.47
C ARG A 116 -1.96 -8.09 13.50
N LYS A 117 -2.53 -6.95 13.09
CA LYS A 117 -3.33 -6.04 13.92
C LYS A 117 -4.53 -5.58 13.08
N PRO A 118 -5.78 -5.61 13.60
CA PRO A 118 -6.97 -5.19 12.87
C PRO A 118 -7.15 -3.66 12.83
N PHE A 119 -6.15 -2.90 13.27
CA PHE A 119 -6.11 -1.45 13.26
C PHE A 119 -4.73 -0.97 12.82
N HIS A 120 -4.67 0.25 12.29
CA HIS A 120 -3.47 0.96 11.89
C HIS A 120 -3.69 2.46 12.07
N THR A 121 -2.65 3.16 12.51
CA THR A 121 -2.60 4.63 12.62
C THR A 121 -1.15 5.06 12.50
N ASP A 122 -0.90 6.12 11.75
CA ASP A 122 0.42 6.77 11.64
C ASP A 122 0.68 7.74 12.81
N SER A 123 -0.37 8.13 13.53
CA SER A 123 -0.32 9.01 14.71
C SER A 123 -0.85 8.29 15.96
N PRO A 124 -0.02 7.49 16.66
CA PRO A 124 -0.46 6.64 17.77
C PRO A 124 -0.59 7.37 19.12
N SER A 125 -0.04 8.59 19.26
CA SER A 125 -0.25 9.44 20.45
C SER A 125 -0.45 10.90 20.04
N ILE A 126 -1.24 11.61 20.85
CA ILE A 126 -1.61 13.03 20.65
C ILE A 126 -0.91 13.94 21.67
N GLN A 127 -0.73 13.48 22.91
CA GLN A 127 -0.16 14.27 24.02
C GLN A 127 1.32 13.96 24.29
N GLY A 128 2.00 13.32 23.33
CA GLY A 128 3.33 12.74 23.49
C GLY A 128 3.27 11.25 23.85
N GLN A 129 4.27 10.48 23.42
CA GLN A 129 4.38 9.07 23.80
C GLN A 129 4.88 8.96 25.24
N TRP A 130 4.31 8.06 26.04
CA TRP A 130 4.81 7.79 27.39
C TRP A 130 6.30 7.40 27.35
N HIS A 131 7.08 8.00 28.25
CA HIS A 131 8.46 7.66 28.51
C HIS A 131 8.70 7.57 30.04
N PRO A 132 9.76 6.91 30.51
CA PRO A 132 9.98 6.69 31.96
C PRO A 132 10.03 7.96 32.83
N PHE A 133 10.21 9.14 32.23
CA PHE A 133 10.28 10.43 32.91
C PHE A 133 9.01 11.27 32.83
N THR A 134 7.96 10.86 32.09
CA THR A 134 6.74 11.68 31.89
C THR A 134 6.10 12.15 33.20
N ASN A 135 6.04 11.27 34.20
CA ASN A 135 5.46 11.54 35.51
C ASN A 135 6.54 11.61 36.61
N LYS A 136 7.73 12.13 36.30
CA LYS A 136 8.82 12.33 37.28
C LYS A 136 9.12 13.82 37.44
N PRO A 137 9.15 14.37 38.66
CA PRO A 137 9.57 15.75 38.87
C PRO A 137 11.06 15.91 38.53
N THR A 138 11.42 17.05 37.97
CA THR A 138 12.83 17.43 37.73
C THR A 138 13.44 17.95 39.03
N THR A 139 14.63 17.46 39.39
CA THR A 139 15.40 17.94 40.54
C THR A 139 15.99 19.33 40.25
N LEU A 140 16.15 20.15 41.30
CA LEU A 140 16.82 21.45 41.17
C LEU A 140 18.25 21.26 40.64
N GLY A 141 18.61 21.98 39.57
CA GLY A 141 19.89 21.83 38.88
C GLY A 141 20.06 20.49 38.15
N GLY A 142 19.01 19.68 37.98
CA GLY A 142 19.06 18.40 37.25
C GLY A 142 19.91 17.32 37.92
N LEU A 143 20.30 17.49 39.19
CA LEU A 143 21.20 16.58 39.90
C LEU A 143 20.65 15.16 40.00
N ARG A 144 21.55 14.19 39.85
CA ARG A 144 21.28 12.78 40.14
C ARG A 144 21.25 12.54 41.66
N PRO A 145 20.60 11.46 42.14
CA PRO A 145 20.64 11.10 43.55
C PRO A 145 22.09 10.94 44.05
N ARG A 146 22.43 11.63 45.14
CA ARG A 146 23.77 11.67 45.77
C ARG A 146 24.87 12.39 44.96
N GLU A 147 24.51 13.19 43.97
CA GLU A 147 25.44 14.08 43.28
C GLU A 147 25.66 15.36 44.08
N VAL A 148 26.92 15.74 44.32
CA VAL A 148 27.29 16.97 45.04
C VAL A 148 27.45 18.09 44.02
N GLN A 149 26.67 19.16 44.16
CA GLN A 149 26.80 20.38 43.36
C GLN A 149 28.12 21.10 43.72
N ASP A 150 28.75 21.75 42.75
CA ASP A 150 30.15 22.21 42.79
C ASP A 150 30.63 22.72 44.16
N ALA A 151 31.53 21.94 44.78
CA ALA A 151 32.11 22.25 46.09
C ALA A 151 32.90 23.59 46.13
N ALA A 152 33.16 24.19 44.96
CA ALA A 152 33.85 25.48 44.82
C ALA A 152 33.03 26.66 45.35
N ILE A 153 31.70 26.70 45.13
CA ILE A 153 30.86 27.84 45.55
C ILE A 153 30.72 27.91 47.09
N ALA A 154 30.82 26.76 47.76
CA ALA A 154 30.74 26.69 49.22
C ALA A 154 31.96 27.28 49.94
N GLN A 155 33.13 27.37 49.27
CA GLN A 155 34.34 27.95 49.87
C GLN A 155 34.29 29.48 49.85
N ASP A 156 33.91 30.07 48.71
CA ASP A 156 33.85 31.52 48.50
C ASP A 156 32.82 32.21 49.43
N ALA A 157 31.66 31.56 49.65
CA ALA A 157 30.64 32.04 50.59
C ALA A 157 31.07 31.94 52.07
N ALA A 158 31.90 30.95 52.42
CA ALA A 158 32.43 30.80 53.78
C ALA A 158 33.55 31.81 54.09
N GLU A 159 34.27 32.26 53.06
CA GLU A 159 35.29 33.31 53.15
C GLU A 159 34.65 34.69 53.31
N LEU A 160 33.64 35.02 52.49
CA LEU A 160 32.84 36.25 52.61
C LEU A 160 32.12 36.41 53.96
N LEU A 161 31.72 35.31 54.61
CA LEU A 161 31.10 35.34 55.94
C LEU A 161 32.11 35.47 57.08
N ARG A 162 33.39 35.11 56.88
CA ARG A 162 34.45 35.36 57.87
C ARG A 162 34.88 36.82 57.89
N GLU A 163 34.86 37.50 56.75
CA GLU A 163 35.35 38.88 56.62
C GLU A 163 34.34 39.95 57.11
N ARG A 164 33.09 39.56 57.39
CA ARG A 164 32.01 40.47 57.87
C ARG A 164 31.61 40.31 59.35
N ALA A 165 32.45 39.67 60.16
CA ALA A 165 32.22 39.53 61.61
C ALA A 165 32.51 40.83 62.41
N GLY A 166 31.76 41.90 62.14
CA GLY A 166 31.68 43.11 62.97
C GLY A 166 30.46 43.07 63.92
N PRO A 167 30.52 43.68 65.11
CA PRO A 167 29.48 43.52 66.13
C PRO A 167 28.19 44.33 65.86
N CYS A 168 27.08 43.80 66.39
CA CYS A 168 25.77 44.46 66.55
C CYS A 168 24.97 44.84 65.29
N TRP A 169 24.13 43.91 64.81
CA TRP A 169 22.80 44.26 64.27
C TRP A 169 21.73 43.31 64.84
N HIS A 170 20.51 43.82 65.01
CA HIS A 170 19.42 43.13 65.71
C HIS A 170 18.76 42.06 64.84
N SER A 171 18.45 40.89 65.43
CA SER A 171 17.71 39.82 64.76
C SER A 171 16.24 40.21 64.54
N ILE A 172 15.90 40.66 63.33
CA ILE A 172 14.50 40.68 62.87
C ILE A 172 14.13 39.27 62.42
N VAL A 173 13.36 38.57 63.25
CA VAL A 173 12.77 37.27 62.89
C VAL A 173 11.60 37.52 61.94
N ALA A 174 11.85 37.44 60.64
CA ALA A 174 10.79 37.40 59.64
C ALA A 174 10.22 35.97 59.57
N LEU A 175 9.01 35.79 60.10
CA LEU A 175 8.24 34.56 59.91
C LEU A 175 7.86 34.42 58.43
N PRO A 176 8.09 33.26 57.78
CA PRO A 176 7.60 33.03 56.43
C PRO A 176 6.07 32.91 56.45
N GLN A 177 5.40 33.79 55.71
CA GLN A 177 3.97 33.61 55.41
C GLN A 177 3.80 32.51 54.36
N GLU A 178 3.17 31.41 54.77
CA GLU A 178 2.65 30.34 53.90
C GLU A 178 1.68 30.93 52.86
N HIS A 179 2.17 31.20 51.64
CA HIS A 179 1.33 31.62 50.52
C HIS A 179 1.00 30.40 49.65
N VAL A 180 -0.19 29.82 49.87
CA VAL A 180 -0.74 28.78 48.99
C VAL A 180 -1.16 29.42 47.66
N ALA A 181 -0.36 29.24 46.62
CA ALA A 181 -0.68 29.68 45.27
C ALA A 181 -1.76 28.80 44.63
N VAL A 182 -3.03 29.17 44.79
CA VAL A 182 -4.15 28.55 44.05
C VAL A 182 -4.20 29.15 42.65
N ALA A 183 -3.74 28.40 41.65
CA ALA A 183 -3.90 28.75 40.24
C ALA A 183 -5.35 28.52 39.78
N VAL A 184 -6.19 29.57 39.89
CA VAL A 184 -7.52 29.57 39.27
C VAL A 184 -7.37 29.96 37.80
N HIS A 185 -7.52 29.00 36.89
CA HIS A 185 -7.64 29.30 35.47
C HIS A 185 -8.99 30.02 35.20
N PRO A 186 -9.02 31.14 34.46
CA PRO A 186 -10.27 31.72 34.00
C PRO A 186 -10.96 30.76 33.03
N ALA A 187 -12.28 30.60 33.17
CA ALA A 187 -13.08 29.78 32.27
C ALA A 187 -13.01 30.33 30.84
N GLN A 188 -12.75 29.47 29.85
CA GLN A 188 -12.79 29.86 28.45
C GLN A 188 -14.22 30.26 28.03
N PRO A 189 -14.43 31.42 27.40
CA PRO A 189 -15.71 31.74 26.80
C PRO A 189 -15.94 30.85 25.57
N ALA A 190 -17.11 30.21 25.51
CA ALA A 190 -17.51 29.40 24.37
C ALA A 190 -17.93 30.29 23.20
N GLY A 191 -17.42 29.96 22.00
CA GLY A 191 -17.98 30.39 20.72
C GLY A 191 -17.58 31.79 20.24
N GLN A 192 -16.72 31.83 19.22
CA GLN A 192 -16.89 32.77 18.10
C GLN A 192 -16.27 32.24 16.82
N SER A 193 -16.91 32.58 15.71
CA SER A 193 -16.76 31.99 14.39
C SER A 193 -15.78 32.73 13.47
N HIS A 194 -15.00 32.00 12.67
CA HIS A 194 -14.41 32.35 11.35
C HIS A 194 -13.84 33.76 11.11
N GLN A 195 -12.59 33.83 10.63
CA GLN A 195 -12.20 34.27 9.26
C GLN A 195 -10.70 33.92 9.02
N PRO A 196 -10.20 33.85 7.76
CA PRO A 196 -8.99 33.11 7.42
C PRO A 196 -7.75 33.96 7.08
N VAL A 197 -6.61 33.62 7.68
CA VAL A 197 -5.23 34.00 7.27
C VAL A 197 -4.30 32.89 7.77
N GLY A 198 -3.29 32.38 7.06
CA GLY A 198 -2.83 32.59 5.68
C GLY A 198 -1.56 31.74 5.45
N HIS A 199 -1.26 31.38 4.21
CA HIS A 199 -0.01 30.73 3.73
C HIS A 199 0.64 29.63 4.58
N TRP A 200 0.48 28.38 4.13
CA TRP A 200 1.40 27.29 4.49
C TRP A 200 2.78 27.54 3.85
N PRO A 201 3.90 27.29 4.55
CA PRO A 201 5.21 27.30 3.93
C PRO A 201 5.37 26.08 3.02
N GLU A 202 5.77 26.30 1.77
CA GLU A 202 6.10 25.25 0.82
C GLU A 202 7.39 24.53 1.25
N THR A 203 7.26 23.30 1.75
CA THR A 203 8.44 22.43 1.95
C THR A 203 8.93 21.92 0.59
N VAL A 204 9.82 22.68 -0.04
CA VAL A 204 10.49 22.29 -1.29
C VAL A 204 11.34 21.03 -1.06
N CYS A 205 10.84 19.88 -1.53
CA CYS A 205 11.61 18.64 -1.56
C CYS A 205 12.68 18.69 -2.66
N ASN A 206 13.85 19.24 -2.36
CA ASN A 206 15.05 19.12 -3.19
C ASN A 206 15.60 17.68 -3.13
N CYS A 207 15.00 16.79 -3.91
CA CYS A 207 15.46 15.41 -4.13
C CYS A 207 15.90 15.21 -5.58
N THR A 208 16.82 16.06 -6.07
CA THR A 208 17.55 15.79 -7.32
C THR A 208 18.62 14.73 -7.06
N ALA A 209 18.21 13.47 -7.08
CA ALA A 209 19.13 12.33 -7.13
C ALA A 209 19.10 11.75 -8.55
N GLU A 210 20.17 11.96 -9.31
CA GLU A 210 20.38 11.25 -10.57
C GLU A 210 20.44 9.73 -10.33
N PRO A 211 19.83 8.90 -11.19
CA PRO A 211 20.02 7.46 -11.12
C PRO A 211 21.43 7.09 -11.60
N PRO A 212 22.20 6.29 -10.85
CA PRO A 212 23.51 5.84 -11.31
C PRO A 212 23.38 4.98 -12.58
N ALA A 213 24.30 5.18 -13.52
CA ALA A 213 24.30 4.50 -14.81
C ALA A 213 24.36 2.97 -14.67
N ARG A 214 23.63 2.26 -15.54
CA ARG A 214 23.69 0.79 -15.61
C ARG A 214 25.08 0.35 -16.09
N PRO A 215 25.76 -0.59 -15.42
CA PRO A 215 26.94 -1.22 -15.99
C PRO A 215 26.56 -2.01 -17.25
N ALA A 216 27.39 -1.90 -18.29
CA ALA A 216 27.19 -2.60 -19.56
C ALA A 216 27.37 -4.12 -19.39
N ARG A 217 26.69 -4.90 -20.22
CA ARG A 217 26.96 -6.35 -20.34
C ARG A 217 28.36 -6.54 -20.93
N PRO A 218 29.19 -7.47 -20.39
CA PRO A 218 30.36 -7.91 -21.11
C PRO A 218 29.93 -8.69 -22.36
N THR A 219 30.43 -8.26 -23.51
CA THR A 219 30.58 -9.12 -24.69
C THR A 219 31.63 -10.17 -24.40
N ASP A 220 31.32 -11.44 -24.64
CA ASP A 220 32.32 -12.50 -24.76
C ASP A 220 32.24 -13.13 -26.15
N ASN A 221 33.37 -13.56 -26.69
CA ASN A 221 33.60 -13.62 -28.14
C ASN A 221 34.32 -14.92 -28.56
N GLY A 222 33.63 -15.78 -29.34
CA GLY A 222 34.17 -17.05 -29.87
C GLY A 222 34.12 -18.22 -28.88
N LEU A 223 34.13 -19.52 -29.23
CA LEU A 223 34.19 -20.32 -30.47
C LEU A 223 33.44 -21.66 -30.15
N LEU A 224 33.03 -22.59 -31.03
CA LEU A 224 33.10 -22.81 -32.49
C LEU A 224 32.03 -23.86 -32.91
N HIS A 225 31.77 -24.04 -34.22
CA HIS A 225 30.96 -25.10 -34.87
C HIS A 225 29.42 -25.07 -34.60
N SER A 226 28.53 -25.47 -35.52
CA SER A 226 28.69 -26.08 -36.85
C SER A 226 27.61 -25.60 -37.85
N CYS A 227 27.87 -25.78 -39.15
CA CYS A 227 27.07 -25.33 -40.29
C CYS A 227 25.68 -25.97 -40.41
N SER A 228 24.74 -25.25 -41.03
CA SER A 228 24.01 -25.73 -42.22
C SER A 228 23.34 -24.57 -42.98
N HIS A 229 23.38 -24.64 -44.31
CA HIS A 229 22.90 -23.58 -45.22
C HIS A 229 21.38 -23.49 -45.31
N CYS A 230 20.87 -22.25 -45.42
CA CYS A 230 19.64 -21.97 -46.15
C CYS A 230 20.02 -21.25 -47.45
N THR A 231 19.60 -21.77 -48.60
CA THR A 231 19.68 -21.07 -49.90
C THR A 231 18.30 -20.93 -50.49
N LEU A 232 18.02 -19.72 -50.98
CA LEU A 232 16.75 -19.28 -51.54
C LEU A 232 16.83 -19.40 -53.06
N THR A 233 15.79 -19.95 -53.71
CA THR A 233 15.56 -19.75 -55.15
C THR A 233 14.08 -19.97 -55.48
N ASP A 234 13.47 -18.97 -56.12
CA ASP A 234 12.19 -19.11 -56.81
C ASP A 234 12.31 -20.06 -58.01
N LEU A 235 11.19 -20.66 -58.41
CA LEU A 235 10.69 -20.67 -59.81
C LEU A 235 9.40 -21.50 -59.95
N CYS A 236 8.36 -20.86 -60.48
CA CYS A 236 7.15 -21.45 -61.09
C CYS A 236 7.24 -21.20 -62.62
N PRO A 237 6.48 -21.89 -63.53
CA PRO A 237 5.06 -22.30 -63.34
C PRO A 237 4.59 -23.65 -63.95
N SER A 238 3.36 -24.05 -63.53
CA SER A 238 2.21 -24.76 -64.17
C SER A 238 2.29 -25.46 -65.56
N PRO A 239 1.27 -26.27 -65.98
CA PRO A 239 0.07 -26.81 -65.30
C PRO A 239 -0.12 -28.35 -65.44
N HIS A 240 -1.16 -28.94 -64.82
CA HIS A 240 -2.08 -29.99 -65.35
C HIS A 240 -3.05 -30.49 -64.24
N THR A 241 -4.01 -31.37 -64.58
CA THR A 241 -5.40 -31.27 -64.06
C THR A 241 -5.98 -32.55 -63.42
N VAL A 242 -6.26 -32.55 -62.09
CA VAL A 242 -7.42 -33.20 -61.37
C VAL A 242 -7.53 -34.77 -61.40
N PRO A 243 -8.23 -35.50 -60.49
CA PRO A 243 -8.82 -35.22 -59.15
C PRO A 243 -8.32 -36.14 -57.99
N SER A 244 -8.74 -35.82 -56.74
CA SER A 244 -9.48 -36.70 -55.78
C SER A 244 -8.98 -36.71 -54.31
N SER A 245 -9.95 -37.07 -53.43
CA SER A 245 -9.89 -37.42 -51.98
C SER A 245 -9.67 -36.35 -50.89
N SER A 246 -10.77 -36.14 -50.12
CA SER A 246 -10.88 -35.96 -48.65
C SER A 246 -9.97 -35.00 -47.86
N SER A 247 -10.63 -34.10 -47.12
CA SER A 247 -10.11 -33.26 -46.02
C SER A 247 -9.42 -34.03 -44.88
N PRO A 248 -8.67 -33.34 -43.99
CA PRO A 248 -9.37 -32.83 -42.79
C PRO A 248 -9.09 -31.37 -42.43
N HIS A 249 -10.08 -30.80 -41.75
CA HIS A 249 -10.19 -29.45 -41.20
C HIS A 249 -8.92 -28.87 -40.56
N CYS A 250 -8.56 -27.65 -40.97
CA CYS A 250 -7.80 -26.72 -40.13
C CYS A 250 -8.77 -26.04 -39.14
N PRO A 251 -8.59 -26.15 -37.81
CA PRO A 251 -9.27 -25.28 -36.87
C PRO A 251 -8.53 -23.94 -36.85
N CYS A 252 -8.99 -22.97 -37.65
CA CYS A 252 -8.67 -21.58 -37.38
C CYS A 252 -9.32 -21.23 -36.03
N THR A 253 -8.51 -21.12 -34.97
CA THR A 253 -8.98 -20.62 -33.68
C THR A 253 -9.20 -19.12 -33.79
N ASP A 254 -10.42 -18.75 -34.20
CA ASP A 254 -10.89 -17.37 -34.12
C ASP A 254 -10.88 -16.93 -32.66
N HIS A 255 -9.84 -16.19 -32.28
CA HIS A 255 -9.74 -15.58 -30.96
C HIS A 255 -10.67 -14.36 -30.89
N TRP A 256 -11.94 -14.62 -30.61
CA TRP A 256 -12.92 -13.58 -30.29
C TRP A 256 -12.57 -12.94 -28.95
N VAL A 257 -11.78 -11.86 -29.00
CA VAL A 257 -11.55 -10.96 -27.87
C VAL A 257 -12.64 -9.91 -27.87
N VAL A 258 -13.71 -10.17 -27.11
CA VAL A 258 -14.73 -9.14 -26.86
C VAL A 258 -14.25 -8.28 -25.70
N SER A 259 -13.91 -7.03 -26.00
CA SER A 259 -13.61 -6.01 -25.00
C SER A 259 -14.90 -5.29 -24.63
N VAL A 260 -15.49 -5.63 -23.49
CA VAL A 260 -16.65 -4.90 -22.96
C VAL A 260 -16.12 -3.68 -22.21
N LYS A 261 -16.25 -2.51 -22.82
CA LYS A 261 -16.03 -1.22 -22.18
C LYS A 261 -17.39 -0.53 -22.05
N ALA A 262 -17.86 -0.33 -20.82
CA ALA A 262 -19.02 0.50 -20.58
C ALA A 262 -18.74 1.94 -21.04
N ALA A 263 -19.72 2.54 -21.72
CA ALA A 263 -19.72 3.93 -22.15
C ALA A 263 -20.41 4.81 -21.11
#